data_AF-A0A831P1V6-F1
#
_entry.id   AF-A0A831P1V6-F1
#
_cell.length_a   1.000
_cell.length_b   1.000
_cell.length_c   1.000
_cell.angle_alpha   90.00
_cell.angle_beta   90.00
_cell.angle_gamma   90.00
#
_symmetry.space_group_name_H-M   'P 1'
#
loop_
_entity.id
_entity.type
_entity.pdbx_description
1 polymer ?
#
loop_
_entity_poly.entity_id
_entity_poly.type
_entity_poly.pdbx_seq_one_letter_code
_entity_poly.pdbx_strand_id
1 'polypeptide(L)'
;MSLIVAKVEGDNIYTLGDTELTYFNDIKSNPFIDGCLKQYIIHDKLAIAFAGIREHFGAICEKIFKCKSGDEIAEIAIHYQKNKYDFELLIAEIGYKIIRTVKNGVVQDSTEGYIGSQLAFEKYQEYYHNYNEKDQSGTELGRAAIKLLQLPEPSGDSKTYVKMYHCLKKVIINGNVEGVGGVNIPMCSHKGKFAYMIYGDIVSDVLKPSEFTIEPKPISFGTAEGGAFAVDFEHDEPYGGSGREVGFYFLQGGFGVIFPASQSGLRNAKIIKATTPAHWVLETKKVLGNGVASSFLQADHCGTAGEELLQAERYQDASFIYELRINEKGLKDRPVYDRYLGGYGTALFNCGHEQEAITMLEQEIEQNPDLNGSKDMLQKMKLALN
;
A
#
# COMPACT_ATOMS: atom_id res chain seq x y z
N MET A 1 -8.50 -18.69 12.43
CA MET A 1 -7.10 -18.43 12.05
C MET A 1 -7.09 -17.81 10.65
N SER A 2 -6.18 -16.86 10.40
CA SER A 2 -5.88 -16.25 9.09
C SER A 2 -5.47 -17.28 8.03
N LEU A 3 -5.36 -16.90 6.75
CA LEU A 3 -4.74 -17.68 5.69
C LEU A 3 -3.53 -16.95 5.11
N ILE A 4 -2.39 -17.62 5.08
CA ILE A 4 -1.21 -17.17 4.34
C ILE A 4 -0.72 -18.30 3.46
N VAL A 5 -0.48 -18.01 2.19
CA VAL A 5 0.00 -18.95 1.18
C VAL A 5 1.32 -18.48 0.60
N ALA A 6 2.20 -19.42 0.25
CA ALA A 6 3.46 -19.14 -0.40
C ALA A 6 3.83 -20.17 -1.46
N LYS A 7 4.61 -19.72 -2.44
CA LYS A 7 5.11 -20.56 -3.53
C LYS A 7 6.47 -20.07 -4.02
N VAL A 8 7.35 -21.01 -4.31
CA VAL A 8 8.61 -20.78 -5.03
C VAL A 8 8.39 -21.11 -6.50
N GLU A 9 8.79 -20.21 -7.39
CA GLU A 9 8.78 -20.40 -8.83
C GLU A 9 10.08 -19.84 -9.43
N GLY A 10 10.94 -20.74 -9.93
CA GLY A 10 12.28 -20.37 -10.37
C GLY A 10 13.11 -19.85 -9.19
N ASP A 11 13.54 -18.60 -9.27
CA ASP A 11 14.27 -17.90 -8.22
C ASP A 11 13.39 -16.93 -7.42
N ASN A 12 12.10 -16.86 -7.74
CA ASN A 12 11.15 -15.98 -7.09
C ASN A 12 10.38 -16.74 -6.00
N ILE A 13 10.17 -16.07 -4.88
CA ILE A 13 9.35 -16.50 -3.77
C ILE A 13 8.17 -15.54 -3.67
N TYR A 14 6.95 -16.07 -3.74
CA TYR A 14 5.72 -15.31 -3.58
C TYR A 14 5.05 -15.69 -2.27
N THR A 15 4.55 -14.69 -1.55
CA THR A 15 3.75 -14.87 -0.33
C THR A 15 2.55 -13.93 -0.39
N LEU A 16 1.39 -14.42 0.02
CA LEU A 16 0.17 -13.63 0.11
C LEU A 16 -0.53 -13.95 1.42
N GLY A 17 -1.02 -12.93 2.12
CA GLY A 17 -1.76 -13.09 3.38
C GLY A 17 -2.92 -12.10 3.50
N ASP A 18 -3.80 -12.35 4.47
CA ASP A 18 -4.87 -11.42 4.85
C ASP A 18 -4.50 -10.59 6.11
N THR A 19 -5.32 -9.61 6.49
CA THR A 19 -5.07 -8.77 7.68
C THR A 19 -5.91 -9.12 8.92
N GLU A 20 -6.85 -10.07 8.82
CA GLU A 20 -7.74 -10.45 9.93
C GLU A 20 -7.00 -11.13 11.07
N LEU A 21 -7.15 -10.63 12.30
CA LEU A 21 -6.50 -11.20 13.47
C LEU A 21 -7.36 -12.27 14.14
N THR A 22 -6.67 -13.27 14.70
CA THR A 22 -7.27 -14.27 15.59
C THR A 22 -6.88 -13.93 17.03
N TYR A 23 -7.89 -13.69 17.86
CA TYR A 23 -7.76 -13.33 19.27
C TYR A 23 -8.09 -14.51 20.18
N PHE A 24 -7.49 -14.56 21.37
CA PHE A 24 -7.76 -15.61 22.36
C PHE A 24 -9.23 -15.68 22.83
N ASN A 25 -9.99 -14.57 22.74
CA ASN A 25 -11.36 -14.44 23.27
C ASN A 25 -12.45 -14.28 22.19
N ASP A 26 -12.20 -14.65 20.93
CA ASP A 26 -13.23 -14.71 19.86
C ASP A 26 -14.07 -13.44 19.63
N ILE A 27 -13.48 -12.26 19.85
CA ILE A 27 -14.12 -11.00 19.48
C ILE A 27 -13.94 -10.82 17.98
N LYS A 28 -15.06 -10.76 17.22
CA LYS A 28 -15.03 -10.34 15.82
C LYS A 28 -14.36 -8.97 15.74
N SER A 29 -13.18 -8.94 15.12
CA SER A 29 -12.38 -7.74 14.95
C SER A 29 -12.67 -7.12 13.60
N ASN A 30 -12.62 -5.80 13.48
CA ASN A 30 -12.67 -5.18 12.16
C ASN A 30 -11.27 -5.33 11.54
N PRO A 31 -11.10 -6.10 10.44
CA PRO A 31 -9.78 -6.45 9.93
C PRO A 31 -9.00 -5.26 9.34
N PHE A 32 -9.63 -4.09 9.22
CA PHE A 32 -8.99 -2.84 8.83
C PHE A 32 -8.56 -1.99 10.03
N ILE A 33 -9.35 -1.99 11.11
CA ILE A 33 -9.11 -1.15 12.31
C ILE A 33 -8.23 -1.90 13.31
N ASP A 34 -8.58 -3.15 13.56
CA ASP A 34 -7.93 -4.03 14.52
C ASP A 34 -6.92 -4.97 13.86
N GLY A 35 -6.77 -4.89 12.54
CA GLY A 35 -5.92 -5.76 11.74
C GLY A 35 -4.43 -5.63 12.03
N CYS A 36 -3.68 -6.61 11.52
CA CYS A 36 -2.22 -6.66 11.62
C CYS A 36 -1.61 -7.08 10.30
N LEU A 37 -0.48 -6.46 9.95
CA LEU A 37 0.36 -6.97 8.87
C LEU A 37 1.08 -8.23 9.36
N LYS A 38 0.74 -9.39 8.78
CA LYS A 38 1.26 -10.69 9.24
C LYS A 38 2.53 -11.14 8.53
N GLN A 39 2.91 -10.46 7.46
CA GLN A 39 4.15 -10.70 6.72
C GLN A 39 5.20 -9.64 7.08
N TYR A 40 6.42 -10.10 7.37
CA TYR A 40 7.53 -9.26 7.83
C TYR A 40 8.76 -9.54 6.98
N ILE A 41 9.36 -8.46 6.46
CA ILE A 41 10.70 -8.49 5.89
C ILE A 41 11.68 -8.28 7.04
N ILE A 42 12.38 -9.34 7.46
CA ILE A 42 13.37 -9.27 8.54
C ILE A 42 14.60 -8.50 8.04
N HIS A 43 15.12 -8.95 6.91
CA HIS A 43 16.13 -8.27 6.11
C HIS A 43 15.94 -8.63 4.65
N ASP A 44 16.73 -8.04 3.75
CA ASP A 44 16.51 -8.13 2.30
C ASP A 44 16.38 -9.57 1.80
N LYS A 45 17.10 -10.52 2.41
CA LYS A 45 17.07 -11.94 2.03
C LYS A 45 16.18 -12.85 2.88
N LEU A 46 15.50 -12.35 3.93
CA LEU A 46 14.72 -13.19 4.84
C LEU A 46 13.40 -12.51 5.18
N ALA A 47 12.32 -13.24 4.93
CA ALA A 47 10.98 -12.82 5.28
C ALA A 47 10.26 -13.94 6.02
N ILE A 48 9.30 -13.55 6.85
CA ILE A 48 8.42 -14.47 7.55
C ILE A 48 6.98 -14.06 7.41
N ALA A 49 6.09 -14.99 7.69
CA ALA A 49 4.70 -14.71 7.96
C ALA A 49 4.21 -15.54 9.16
N PHE A 50 3.19 -15.06 9.86
CA PHE A 50 2.62 -15.76 11.00
C PHE A 50 1.09 -15.89 10.92
N ALA A 51 0.56 -16.96 11.50
CA ALA A 51 -0.87 -17.16 11.73
C ALA A 51 -1.10 -17.75 13.13
N GLY A 52 -2.32 -17.66 13.66
CA GLY A 52 -2.66 -18.14 15.00
C GLY A 52 -2.85 -17.00 16.01
N ILE A 53 -2.64 -17.29 17.30
CA ILE A 53 -2.97 -16.37 18.39
C ILE A 53 -1.96 -15.22 18.42
N ARG A 54 -2.49 -14.00 18.27
CA ARG A 54 -1.73 -12.75 18.21
C ARG A 54 -0.75 -12.59 19.37
N GLU A 55 -1.20 -12.81 20.59
CA GLU A 55 -0.44 -12.60 21.82
C GLU A 55 0.76 -13.56 21.90
N HIS A 56 0.60 -14.79 21.41
CA HIS A 56 1.66 -15.79 21.39
C HIS A 56 2.79 -15.41 20.44
N PHE A 57 2.48 -14.98 19.22
CA PHE A 57 3.51 -14.48 18.30
C PHE A 57 4.13 -13.17 18.81
N GLY A 58 3.31 -12.27 19.36
CA GLY A 58 3.77 -11.00 19.94
C GLY A 58 4.84 -11.17 21.03
N ALA A 59 4.74 -12.21 21.85
CA ALA A 59 5.71 -12.53 22.90
C ALA A 59 7.09 -12.98 22.40
N ILE A 60 7.22 -13.36 21.11
CA ILE A 60 8.48 -13.89 20.55
C ILE A 60 9.02 -13.09 19.36
N CYS A 61 8.20 -12.24 18.75
CA CYS A 61 8.52 -11.56 17.50
C CYS A 61 9.82 -10.75 17.57
N GLU A 62 10.13 -10.07 18.69
CA GLU A 62 11.38 -9.34 18.86
C GLU A 62 12.62 -10.25 18.76
N LYS A 63 12.55 -11.48 19.29
CA LYS A 63 13.64 -12.45 19.17
C LYS A 63 13.81 -12.89 17.72
N ILE A 64 12.69 -13.17 17.05
CA ILE A 64 12.67 -13.56 15.64
C ILE A 64 13.24 -12.45 14.74
N PHE A 65 12.91 -11.19 14.99
CA PHE A 65 13.37 -10.06 14.17
C PHE A 65 14.88 -9.79 14.28
N LYS A 66 15.54 -10.38 15.28
CA LYS A 66 16.99 -10.31 15.46
C LYS A 66 17.74 -11.49 14.83
N CYS A 67 17.03 -12.50 14.33
CA CYS A 67 17.63 -13.66 13.68
C CYS A 67 18.25 -13.29 12.33
N LYS A 68 19.26 -14.07 11.94
CA LYS A 68 20.02 -13.89 10.68
C LYS A 68 19.72 -14.96 9.64
N SER A 69 19.03 -16.03 10.02
CA SER A 69 18.73 -17.17 9.14
C SER A 69 17.36 -17.75 9.45
N GLY A 70 16.77 -18.44 8.48
CA GLY A 70 15.52 -19.18 8.67
C GLY A 70 15.65 -20.36 9.65
N ASP A 71 16.85 -20.92 9.86
CA ASP A 71 17.10 -21.98 10.84
C ASP A 71 16.93 -21.47 12.28
N GLU A 72 17.55 -20.34 12.61
CA GLU A 72 17.40 -19.70 13.94
C GLU A 72 15.93 -19.38 14.26
N ILE A 73 15.18 -18.88 13.27
CA ILE A 73 13.76 -18.58 13.42
C ILE A 73 12.96 -19.86 13.69
N ALA A 74 13.25 -20.94 12.95
CA ALA A 74 12.57 -22.21 13.11
C ALA A 74 12.82 -22.82 14.50
N GLU A 75 14.06 -22.76 15.01
CA GLU A 75 14.40 -23.24 16.35
C GLU A 75 13.62 -22.51 17.45
N ILE A 76 13.53 -21.18 17.38
CA ILE A 76 12.73 -20.38 18.30
C ILE A 76 11.26 -20.83 18.22
N ALA A 77 10.70 -20.94 17.02
CA ALA A 77 9.31 -21.30 16.83
C ALA A 77 8.98 -22.69 17.40
N ILE A 78 9.81 -23.69 17.12
CA ILE A 78 9.66 -25.06 17.65
C ILE A 78 9.68 -25.05 19.18
N HIS A 79 10.63 -24.32 19.79
CA HIS A 79 10.74 -24.24 21.24
C HIS A 79 9.45 -23.70 21.86
N TYR A 80 8.90 -22.60 21.33
CA TYR A 80 7.70 -21.98 21.89
C TYR A 80 6.42 -22.79 21.60
N GLN A 81 6.27 -23.36 20.40
CA GLN A 81 5.13 -24.23 20.08
C GLN A 81 5.08 -25.48 20.98
N LYS A 82 6.23 -26.08 21.32
CA LYS A 82 6.32 -27.16 22.33
C LYS A 82 5.90 -26.71 23.74
N ASN A 83 5.99 -25.42 24.03
CA ASN A 83 5.52 -24.81 25.27
C ASN A 83 4.08 -24.26 25.16
N LYS A 84 3.27 -24.83 24.26
CA LYS A 84 1.84 -24.54 24.08
C LYS A 84 1.51 -23.14 23.53
N TYR A 85 2.48 -22.47 22.91
CA TYR A 85 2.19 -21.26 22.15
C TYR A 85 1.54 -21.66 20.83
N ASP A 86 0.30 -21.22 20.65
CA ASP A 86 -0.49 -21.44 19.43
C ASP A 86 -0.23 -20.33 18.40
N PHE A 87 0.73 -20.59 17.52
CA PHE A 87 0.96 -19.84 16.29
C PHE A 87 1.64 -20.76 15.28
N GLU A 88 1.55 -20.43 14.00
CA GLU A 88 2.26 -21.06 12.90
C GLU A 88 3.18 -20.04 12.23
N LEU A 89 4.33 -20.50 11.70
CA LEU A 89 5.22 -19.66 10.91
C LEU A 89 5.46 -20.20 9.52
N LEU A 90 5.60 -19.27 8.59
CA LEU A 90 6.10 -19.47 7.25
C LEU A 90 7.38 -18.65 7.13
N ILE A 91 8.46 -19.27 6.67
CA ILE A 91 9.79 -18.68 6.57
C ILE A 91 10.25 -18.81 5.12
N ALA A 92 10.68 -17.70 4.54
CA ALA A 92 11.13 -17.59 3.17
C ALA A 92 12.51 -16.92 3.14
N GLU A 93 13.50 -17.58 2.51
CA GLU A 93 14.87 -17.09 2.46
C GLU A 93 15.40 -17.11 1.01
N ILE A 94 15.87 -15.97 0.51
CA ILE A 94 16.41 -15.85 -0.84
C ILE A 94 17.70 -16.66 -0.96
N GLY A 95 17.77 -17.51 -1.98
CA GLY A 95 18.85 -18.48 -2.17
C GLY A 95 18.47 -19.89 -1.73
N TYR A 96 17.44 -20.03 -0.90
CA TYR A 96 16.82 -21.30 -0.56
C TYR A 96 15.55 -21.46 -1.40
N LYS A 97 15.55 -22.43 -2.32
CA LYS A 97 14.41 -22.67 -3.23
C LYS A 97 13.26 -23.44 -2.55
N ILE A 98 13.03 -23.16 -1.28
CA ILE A 98 12.04 -23.80 -0.42
C ILE A 98 11.37 -22.77 0.48
N ILE A 99 10.09 -23.01 0.75
CA ILE A 99 9.35 -22.43 1.86
C ILE A 99 9.48 -23.38 3.04
N ARG A 100 9.85 -22.84 4.20
CA ARG A 100 9.80 -23.57 5.45
C ARG A 100 8.55 -23.19 6.22
N THR A 101 7.81 -24.19 6.68
CA THR A 101 6.67 -23.99 7.59
C THR A 101 6.95 -24.65 8.93
N VAL A 102 6.54 -24.00 10.02
CA VAL A 102 6.67 -24.51 11.38
C VAL A 102 5.30 -24.56 12.02
N LYS A 103 4.78 -25.78 12.21
CA LYS A 103 3.45 -26.06 12.77
C LYS A 103 3.55 -27.11 13.85
N ASN A 104 2.91 -26.89 15.01
CA ASN A 104 2.86 -27.86 16.12
C ASN A 104 4.24 -28.43 16.53
N GLY A 105 5.29 -27.60 16.45
CA GLY A 105 6.67 -27.96 16.76
C GLY A 105 7.37 -28.80 15.69
N VAL A 106 6.80 -28.93 14.50
CA VAL A 106 7.32 -29.68 13.36
C VAL A 106 7.68 -28.74 12.22
N VAL A 107 8.83 -28.97 11.60
CA VAL A 107 9.30 -28.25 10.42
C VAL A 107 8.95 -29.03 9.17
N GLN A 108 8.41 -28.35 8.17
CA GLN A 108 8.19 -28.90 6.84
C GLN A 108 8.74 -27.94 5.78
N ASP A 109 9.64 -28.46 4.95
CA ASP A 109 10.23 -27.75 3.82
C ASP A 109 9.58 -28.21 2.51
N SER A 110 9.17 -27.28 1.66
CA SER A 110 8.48 -27.55 0.39
C SER A 110 8.61 -26.37 -0.56
N THR A 111 8.43 -26.55 -1.86
CA THR A 111 8.36 -25.43 -2.82
C THR A 111 7.05 -24.63 -2.71
N GLU A 112 6.09 -25.12 -1.94
CA GLU A 112 4.82 -24.46 -1.66
C GLU A 112 4.39 -24.73 -0.22
N GLY A 113 3.72 -23.76 0.39
CA GLY A 113 3.28 -23.88 1.78
C GLY A 113 2.13 -22.95 2.10
N TYR A 114 1.41 -23.27 3.16
CA TYR A 114 0.42 -22.38 3.76
C TYR A 114 0.46 -22.49 5.27
N ILE A 115 0.02 -21.46 5.97
CA ILE A 115 -0.21 -21.45 7.41
C ILE A 115 -1.60 -20.88 7.71
N GLY A 116 -2.18 -21.30 8.84
CA GLY A 116 -3.46 -20.84 9.34
C GLY A 116 -4.67 -21.72 8.96
N SER A 117 -5.80 -21.11 8.60
CA SER A 117 -7.09 -21.81 8.46
C SER A 117 -7.09 -22.83 7.32
N GLN A 118 -7.27 -24.10 7.69
CA GLN A 118 -7.44 -25.22 6.77
C GLN A 118 -8.66 -25.00 5.85
N LEU A 119 -9.80 -24.58 6.40
CA LEU A 119 -11.01 -24.33 5.63
C LEU A 119 -10.80 -23.24 4.57
N ALA A 120 -10.10 -22.17 4.93
CA ALA A 120 -9.76 -21.11 4.00
C ALA A 120 -8.79 -21.59 2.92
N PHE A 121 -7.80 -22.41 3.29
CA PHE A 121 -6.87 -23.00 2.33
C PHE A 121 -7.57 -23.94 1.33
N GLU A 122 -8.51 -24.75 1.77
CA GLU A 122 -9.32 -25.61 0.88
C GLU A 122 -10.11 -24.77 -0.14
N LYS A 123 -10.70 -23.66 0.30
CA LYS A 123 -11.37 -22.71 -0.60
C LYS A 123 -10.40 -22.02 -1.55
N TYR A 124 -9.22 -21.65 -1.07
CA TYR A 124 -8.15 -21.13 -1.92
C TYR A 124 -7.76 -22.15 -3.00
N GLN A 125 -7.56 -23.42 -2.64
CA GLN A 125 -7.22 -24.50 -3.57
C GLN A 125 -8.33 -24.71 -4.61
N GLU A 126 -9.59 -24.69 -4.20
CA GLU A 126 -10.75 -24.73 -5.11
C GLU A 126 -10.68 -23.61 -6.15
N TYR A 127 -10.45 -22.36 -5.73
CA TYR A 127 -10.30 -21.23 -6.66
C TYR A 127 -9.03 -21.33 -7.50
N TYR A 128 -7.94 -21.88 -6.96
CA TYR A 128 -6.66 -22.00 -7.64
C TYR A 128 -6.70 -23.05 -8.76
N HIS A 129 -7.29 -24.21 -8.51
CA HIS A 129 -7.39 -25.26 -9.51
C HIS A 129 -8.43 -24.96 -10.59
N ASN A 130 -9.48 -24.22 -10.26
CA ASN A 130 -10.50 -23.76 -11.21
C ASN A 130 -10.21 -22.39 -11.82
N TYR A 131 -9.00 -21.85 -11.62
CA TYR A 131 -8.66 -20.51 -12.09
C TYR A 131 -8.70 -20.40 -13.61
N ASN A 132 -9.49 -19.45 -14.11
CA ASN A 132 -9.55 -19.06 -15.51
C ASN A 132 -9.16 -17.59 -15.64
N GLU A 133 -8.19 -17.27 -16.51
CA GLU A 133 -7.74 -15.89 -16.76
C GLU A 133 -8.89 -14.97 -17.23
N LYS A 134 -9.92 -15.54 -17.89
CA LYS A 134 -11.12 -14.79 -18.32
C LYS A 134 -12.00 -14.32 -17.15
N ASP A 135 -11.84 -14.90 -15.97
CA ASP A 135 -12.61 -14.55 -14.76
C ASP A 135 -11.95 -13.42 -13.95
N GLN A 136 -10.89 -12.77 -14.47
CA GLN A 136 -10.18 -11.68 -13.80
C GLN A 136 -11.03 -10.40 -13.70
N SER A 137 -11.94 -10.16 -14.66
CA SER A 137 -12.92 -9.08 -14.59
C SER A 137 -13.91 -9.38 -13.48
N GLY A 138 -13.86 -8.61 -12.41
CA GLY A 138 -14.73 -8.77 -11.25
C GLY A 138 -16.20 -8.85 -11.68
N THR A 139 -16.89 -9.81 -11.10
CA THR A 139 -18.27 -10.26 -11.34
C THR A 139 -19.35 -9.26 -10.94
N GLU A 140 -19.05 -7.97 -10.84
CA GLU A 140 -20.07 -6.97 -10.50
C GLU A 140 -20.75 -6.50 -11.79
N LEU A 141 -21.84 -7.19 -12.13
CA LEU A 141 -22.69 -6.88 -13.28
C LEU A 141 -23.01 -5.38 -13.33
N GLY A 142 -22.65 -4.75 -14.45
CA GLY A 142 -22.93 -3.35 -14.70
C GLY A 142 -21.94 -2.37 -14.07
N ARG A 143 -20.76 -2.79 -13.60
CA ARG A 143 -19.72 -1.87 -13.10
C ARG A 143 -18.45 -1.95 -13.95
N ALA A 144 -17.74 -0.84 -14.07
CA ALA A 144 -16.37 -0.84 -14.56
C ALA A 144 -15.42 -1.18 -13.39
N ALA A 145 -14.46 -2.05 -13.64
CA ALA A 145 -13.44 -2.38 -12.67
C ALA A 145 -12.05 -2.31 -13.30
N ILE A 146 -11.12 -1.63 -12.64
CA ILE A 146 -9.71 -1.58 -13.02
C ILE A 146 -8.90 -2.21 -11.89
N LYS A 147 -8.05 -3.16 -12.26
CA LYS A 147 -7.07 -3.76 -11.34
C LYS A 147 -5.68 -3.44 -11.86
N LEU A 148 -4.93 -2.72 -11.05
CA LEU A 148 -3.53 -2.40 -11.30
C LEU A 148 -2.72 -3.32 -10.39
N LEU A 149 -1.95 -4.23 -10.97
CA LEU A 149 -0.97 -5.03 -10.24
C LEU A 149 0.39 -4.56 -10.70
N GLN A 150 1.09 -3.79 -9.87
CA GLN A 150 2.46 -3.45 -10.15
C GLN A 150 3.37 -4.54 -9.59
N LEU A 151 3.76 -5.46 -10.47
CA LEU A 151 4.84 -6.37 -10.17
C LEU A 151 6.14 -5.54 -10.08
N PRO A 152 7.00 -5.76 -9.07
CA PRO A 152 8.38 -5.32 -9.16
C PRO A 152 8.94 -5.84 -10.49
N GLU A 153 9.39 -4.95 -11.38
CA GLU A 153 9.67 -5.19 -12.81
C GLU A 153 9.96 -6.67 -13.13
N PRO A 154 9.00 -7.45 -13.64
CA PRO A 154 9.12 -8.88 -13.63
C PRO A 154 10.26 -9.35 -14.53
N SER A 155 11.25 -10.03 -13.93
CA SER A 155 12.03 -11.03 -14.65
C SER A 155 11.12 -12.24 -14.87
N GLY A 156 10.33 -12.20 -15.94
CA GLY A 156 9.52 -13.34 -16.40
C GLY A 156 8.03 -13.27 -16.03
N ASP A 157 7.23 -13.69 -16.99
CA ASP A 157 5.76 -13.82 -17.03
C ASP A 157 5.18 -14.57 -15.79
N SER A 158 5.05 -13.92 -14.62
CA SER A 158 4.59 -14.60 -13.40
C SER A 158 3.07 -14.71 -13.32
N LYS A 159 2.49 -15.44 -14.29
CA LYS A 159 1.09 -15.88 -14.26
C LYS A 159 0.70 -16.50 -12.92
N THR A 160 1.66 -17.15 -12.25
CA THR A 160 1.53 -17.70 -10.91
C THR A 160 1.19 -16.65 -9.87
N TYR A 161 1.88 -15.51 -9.81
CA TYR A 161 1.54 -14.47 -8.83
C TYR A 161 0.12 -13.94 -9.05
N VAL A 162 -0.21 -13.58 -10.29
CA VAL A 162 -1.53 -13.05 -10.66
C VAL A 162 -2.62 -14.05 -10.25
N LYS A 163 -2.41 -15.33 -10.56
CA LYS A 163 -3.28 -16.42 -10.16
C LYS A 163 -3.43 -16.52 -8.64
N MET A 164 -2.32 -16.60 -7.89
CA MET A 164 -2.34 -16.65 -6.42
C MET A 164 -3.09 -15.44 -5.83
N TYR A 165 -2.82 -14.23 -6.33
CA TYR A 165 -3.43 -12.98 -5.87
C TYR A 165 -4.96 -13.02 -6.03
N HIS A 166 -5.44 -13.39 -7.21
CA HIS A 166 -6.87 -13.48 -7.48
C HIS A 166 -7.57 -14.55 -6.65
N CYS A 167 -6.94 -15.71 -6.47
CA CYS A 167 -7.51 -16.81 -5.70
C CYS A 167 -7.61 -16.43 -4.22
N LEU A 168 -6.58 -15.85 -3.60
CA LEU A 168 -6.66 -15.40 -2.22
C LEU A 168 -7.67 -14.26 -2.05
N LYS A 169 -7.70 -13.30 -2.99
CA LYS A 169 -8.69 -12.22 -2.97
C LYS A 169 -10.12 -12.74 -3.01
N LYS A 170 -10.41 -13.80 -3.79
CA LYS A 170 -11.73 -14.46 -3.79
C LYS A 170 -12.06 -15.08 -2.43
N VAL A 171 -11.08 -15.64 -1.72
CA VAL A 171 -11.30 -16.14 -0.35
C VAL A 171 -11.60 -14.98 0.61
N ILE A 172 -10.81 -13.90 0.58
CA ILE A 172 -10.99 -12.74 1.47
C ILE A 172 -12.36 -12.07 1.27
N ILE A 173 -12.81 -11.91 0.03
CA ILE A 173 -14.10 -11.27 -0.29
C ILE A 173 -15.27 -12.22 0.01
N ASN A 174 -15.04 -13.53 0.06
CA ASN A 174 -16.05 -14.50 0.44
C ASN A 174 -16.28 -14.46 1.96
N GLY A 175 -17.21 -13.61 2.39
CA GLY A 175 -17.58 -13.43 3.80
C GLY A 175 -18.14 -14.66 4.52
N ASN A 176 -18.19 -15.84 3.88
CA ASN A 176 -18.55 -17.11 4.51
C ASN A 176 -17.34 -17.91 5.04
N VAL A 177 -16.11 -17.44 4.81
CA VAL A 177 -14.89 -18.11 5.30
C VAL A 177 -14.44 -17.45 6.60
N GLU A 178 -14.72 -18.09 7.74
CA GLU A 178 -14.33 -17.55 9.05
C GLU A 178 -12.81 -17.46 9.22
N GLY A 179 -12.36 -16.38 9.85
CA GLY A 179 -10.96 -16.15 10.22
C GLY A 179 -10.09 -15.55 9.13
N VAL A 180 -10.65 -15.20 7.96
CA VAL A 180 -9.95 -14.54 6.85
C VAL A 180 -10.74 -13.31 6.41
N GLY A 181 -10.04 -12.18 6.29
CA GLY A 181 -10.70 -10.92 5.97
C GLY A 181 -9.74 -9.74 5.82
N GLY A 182 -10.32 -8.58 5.52
CA GLY A 182 -9.58 -7.34 5.30
C GLY A 182 -9.01 -7.26 3.90
N VAL A 183 -7.68 -7.15 3.80
CA VAL A 183 -6.99 -6.87 2.53
C VAL A 183 -5.90 -7.89 2.25
N ASN A 184 -5.61 -8.08 0.97
CA ASN A 184 -4.54 -8.95 0.53
C ASN A 184 -3.20 -8.23 0.72
N ILE A 185 -2.24 -8.90 1.33
CA ILE A 185 -0.88 -8.41 1.55
C ILE A 185 0.07 -9.23 0.66
N PRO A 186 0.41 -8.73 -0.53
CA PRO A 186 1.36 -9.40 -1.38
C PRO A 186 2.81 -9.02 -1.04
N MET A 187 3.68 -10.03 -0.95
CA MET A 187 5.12 -9.85 -0.77
C MET A 187 5.86 -10.88 -1.63
N CYS A 188 6.92 -10.44 -2.31
CA CYS A 188 7.74 -11.31 -3.16
C CYS A 188 9.23 -11.04 -3.00
N SER A 189 10.07 -11.99 -3.43
CA SER A 189 11.48 -11.72 -3.69
C SER A 189 11.66 -11.15 -5.10
N HIS A 190 12.37 -10.04 -5.21
CA HIS A 190 12.68 -9.38 -6.47
C HIS A 190 14.07 -8.74 -6.43
N LYS A 191 14.87 -8.90 -7.50
CA LYS A 191 16.24 -8.34 -7.61
C LYS A 191 17.12 -8.61 -6.37
N GLY A 192 16.98 -9.81 -5.78
CA GLY A 192 17.76 -10.23 -4.62
C GLY A 192 17.31 -9.67 -3.26
N LYS A 193 16.17 -8.96 -3.20
CA LYS A 193 15.54 -8.49 -1.95
C LYS A 193 14.07 -8.87 -1.86
N PHE A 194 13.51 -9.03 -0.66
CA PHE A 194 12.08 -9.08 -0.45
C PHE A 194 11.48 -7.68 -0.52
N ALA A 195 10.28 -7.58 -1.08
CA ALA A 195 9.50 -6.35 -1.18
C ALA A 195 8.00 -6.64 -1.12
N TYR A 196 7.23 -5.71 -0.57
CA TYR A 196 5.78 -5.71 -0.73
C TYR A 196 5.43 -5.31 -2.16
N MET A 197 4.39 -5.94 -2.73
CA MET A 197 3.97 -5.66 -4.09
C MET A 197 2.82 -4.66 -4.09
N ILE A 198 2.90 -3.68 -4.98
CA ILE A 198 1.92 -2.60 -5.04
C ILE A 198 0.71 -3.04 -5.87
N TYR A 199 -0.48 -2.64 -5.46
CA TYR A 199 -1.66 -2.82 -6.28
C TYR A 199 -2.71 -1.72 -6.08
N GLY A 200 -3.54 -1.52 -7.09
CA GLY A 200 -4.75 -0.70 -7.05
C GLY A 200 -5.96 -1.51 -7.46
N ASP A 201 -7.07 -1.34 -6.77
CA ASP A 201 -8.37 -1.93 -7.10
C ASP A 201 -9.40 -0.81 -7.16
N ILE A 202 -10.03 -0.66 -8.32
CA ILE A 202 -11.01 0.38 -8.60
C ILE A 202 -12.27 -0.32 -9.10
N VAL A 203 -13.39 0.01 -8.47
CA VAL A 203 -14.73 -0.42 -8.88
C VAL A 203 -15.60 0.83 -8.94
N SER A 204 -16.18 1.09 -10.11
CA SER A 204 -17.07 2.24 -10.35
C SER A 204 -18.46 2.04 -9.75
N ASP A 205 -19.28 3.09 -9.85
CA ASP A 205 -20.71 2.97 -9.66
C ASP A 205 -21.32 2.02 -10.69
N VAL A 206 -22.57 1.58 -10.43
CA VAL A 206 -23.35 0.83 -11.42
C VAL A 206 -23.63 1.72 -12.63
N LEU A 207 -23.05 1.35 -13.75
CA LEU A 207 -23.22 1.97 -15.05
C LEU A 207 -24.62 1.70 -15.59
N LYS A 208 -25.29 2.75 -16.01
CA LYS A 208 -26.64 2.68 -16.59
C LYS A 208 -26.54 2.66 -18.11
N PRO A 209 -27.43 1.93 -18.82
CA PRO A 209 -27.48 1.94 -20.29
C PRO A 209 -27.53 3.36 -20.90
N SER A 210 -28.15 4.31 -20.20
CA SER A 210 -28.24 5.72 -20.61
C SER A 210 -26.89 6.47 -20.63
N GLU A 211 -25.86 5.95 -19.97
CA GLU A 211 -24.53 6.57 -19.90
C GLU A 211 -23.65 6.19 -21.10
N PHE A 212 -24.06 5.16 -21.85
CA PHE A 212 -23.36 4.73 -23.05
C PHE A 212 -23.78 5.61 -24.23
N THR A 213 -22.91 6.54 -24.59
CA THR A 213 -23.07 7.40 -25.77
C THR A 213 -22.20 6.97 -26.93
N ILE A 214 -22.53 7.43 -28.15
CA ILE A 214 -21.71 7.18 -29.36
C ILE A 214 -20.31 7.79 -29.19
N GLU A 215 -20.23 8.95 -28.56
CA GLU A 215 -18.96 9.56 -28.18
C GLU A 215 -18.43 8.94 -26.89
N PRO A 216 -17.15 8.51 -26.83
CA PRO A 216 -16.53 8.01 -25.61
C PRO A 216 -16.59 9.07 -24.51
N LYS A 217 -17.11 8.69 -23.34
CA LYS A 217 -17.10 9.52 -22.13
C LYS A 217 -16.23 8.87 -21.05
N PRO A 218 -15.50 9.67 -20.25
CA PRO A 218 -14.79 9.14 -19.09
C PRO A 218 -15.77 8.48 -18.12
N ILE A 219 -15.41 7.29 -17.62
CA ILE A 219 -16.11 6.65 -16.51
C ILE A 219 -15.48 7.19 -15.22
N SER A 220 -16.31 7.71 -14.31
CA SER A 220 -15.81 8.18 -13.01
C SER A 220 -15.43 6.99 -12.12
N PHE A 221 -14.59 7.24 -11.11
CA PHE A 221 -14.32 6.26 -10.05
C PHE A 221 -15.52 6.07 -9.09
N GLY A 222 -16.69 6.63 -9.43
CA GLY A 222 -17.92 6.54 -8.65
C GLY A 222 -17.87 7.25 -7.30
N THR A 223 -18.89 7.01 -6.48
CA THR A 223 -19.00 7.55 -5.11
C THR A 223 -19.22 6.44 -4.08
N ALA A 224 -18.96 6.76 -2.81
CA ALA A 224 -19.25 5.84 -1.72
C ALA A 224 -20.74 5.45 -1.67
N GLU A 225 -21.65 6.38 -1.96
CA GLU A 225 -23.10 6.15 -2.01
C GLU A 225 -23.50 5.25 -3.18
N GLY A 226 -22.83 5.36 -4.33
CA GLY A 226 -23.00 4.46 -5.47
C GLY A 226 -22.38 3.08 -5.26
N GLY A 227 -21.73 2.86 -4.11
CA GLY A 227 -21.04 1.64 -3.72
C GLY A 227 -19.74 1.40 -4.48
N ALA A 228 -19.17 2.46 -5.06
CA ALA A 228 -17.85 2.43 -5.69
C ALA A 228 -16.74 2.51 -4.64
N PHE A 229 -15.58 1.98 -4.98
CA PHE A 229 -14.39 2.12 -4.18
C PHE A 229 -13.14 2.09 -5.06
N ALA A 230 -12.14 2.86 -4.67
CA ALA A 230 -10.79 2.85 -5.18
C ALA A 230 -9.85 2.73 -3.99
N VAL A 231 -9.09 1.65 -3.97
CA VAL A 231 -8.07 1.40 -2.95
C VAL A 231 -6.74 1.12 -3.63
N ASP A 232 -5.67 1.73 -3.15
CA ASP A 232 -4.31 1.35 -3.50
C ASP A 232 -3.54 0.90 -2.26
N PHE A 233 -2.65 -0.06 -2.47
CA PHE A 233 -1.71 -0.60 -1.49
C PHE A 233 -0.31 -0.25 -1.94
N GLU A 234 0.35 0.59 -1.16
CA GLU A 234 1.58 1.27 -1.54
C GLU A 234 2.61 1.24 -0.40
N HIS A 235 3.85 1.60 -0.73
CA HIS A 235 4.96 1.65 0.22
C HIS A 235 5.68 3.02 0.26
N ASP A 236 6.60 3.20 1.20
CA ASP A 236 7.29 4.47 1.46
C ASP A 236 8.55 4.74 0.62
N GLU A 237 9.07 3.76 -0.13
CA GLU A 237 10.31 3.90 -0.93
C GLU A 237 10.31 5.16 -1.86
N PRO A 238 9.20 5.52 -2.56
CA PRO A 238 9.18 6.71 -3.43
C PRO A 238 9.44 8.04 -2.70
N TYR A 239 9.28 8.07 -1.38
CA TYR A 239 9.43 9.28 -0.57
C TYR A 239 10.51 9.13 0.52
N GLY A 240 11.60 8.46 0.16
CA GLY A 240 12.81 8.34 0.99
C GLY A 240 12.77 7.19 2.01
N GLY A 241 11.74 6.36 1.94
CA GLY A 241 11.54 5.21 2.79
C GLY A 241 12.37 3.98 2.41
N SER A 242 12.13 2.88 3.12
CA SER A 242 12.83 1.60 2.89
C SER A 242 12.01 0.58 2.08
N GLY A 243 10.79 0.94 1.69
CA GLY A 243 9.81 0.02 1.11
C GLY A 243 9.20 -0.93 2.15
N ARG A 244 9.51 -0.73 3.44
CA ARG A 244 9.01 -1.56 4.53
C ARG A 244 7.75 -1.00 5.14
N GLU A 245 7.58 0.32 5.14
CA GLU A 245 6.33 0.95 5.56
C GLU A 245 5.30 0.82 4.45
N VAL A 246 4.10 0.34 4.80
CA VAL A 246 3.05 0.08 3.82
C VAL A 246 1.72 0.61 4.31
N GLY A 247 0.82 0.92 3.39
CA GLY A 247 -0.53 1.34 3.72
C GLY A 247 -1.52 1.21 2.57
N PHE A 248 -2.79 1.26 2.94
CA PHE A 248 -3.93 1.29 2.05
C PHE A 248 -4.56 2.66 2.07
N TYR A 249 -4.81 3.26 0.93
CA TYR A 249 -5.57 4.50 0.85
C TYR A 249 -6.90 4.29 0.13
N PHE A 250 -8.00 4.66 0.79
CA PHE A 250 -9.37 4.56 0.27
C PHE A 250 -9.82 5.93 -0.24
N LEU A 251 -9.77 6.11 -1.56
CA LEU A 251 -9.95 7.42 -2.18
C LEU A 251 -11.30 8.06 -1.85
N GLN A 252 -12.40 7.34 -2.08
CA GLN A 252 -13.77 7.82 -1.81
C GLN A 252 -14.04 7.96 -0.31
N GLY A 253 -13.29 7.24 0.54
CA GLY A 253 -13.42 7.32 1.98
C GLY A 253 -12.70 8.52 2.60
N GLY A 254 -11.68 9.07 1.92
CA GLY A 254 -10.86 10.14 2.47
C GLY A 254 -10.06 9.70 3.71
N PHE A 255 -9.68 8.43 3.77
CA PHE A 255 -8.85 7.86 4.84
C PHE A 255 -8.01 6.70 4.31
N GLY A 256 -7.01 6.31 5.09
CA GLY A 256 -6.24 5.10 4.84
C GLY A 256 -5.82 4.41 6.13
N VAL A 257 -5.19 3.26 5.96
CA VAL A 257 -4.65 2.44 7.04
C VAL A 257 -3.18 2.18 6.75
N ILE A 258 -2.30 2.61 7.63
CA ILE A 258 -0.88 2.25 7.58
C ILE A 258 -0.58 1.12 8.57
N PHE A 259 0.46 0.37 8.26
CA PHE A 259 1.03 -0.63 9.16
C PHE A 259 2.47 -0.23 9.45
N PRO A 260 2.75 0.54 10.51
CA PRO A 260 4.12 0.98 10.80
C PRO A 260 5.07 -0.22 10.94
N ALA A 261 6.30 -0.13 10.43
CA ALA A 261 7.31 -1.13 10.69
C ALA A 261 7.66 -1.10 12.18
N SER A 262 7.86 -2.29 12.75
CA SER A 262 8.26 -2.42 14.14
C SER A 262 9.38 -3.43 14.25
N GLN A 263 10.42 -3.08 15.02
CA GLN A 263 11.48 -3.99 15.43
C GLN A 263 11.14 -4.69 16.75
N SER A 264 10.05 -4.29 17.41
CA SER A 264 9.60 -4.84 18.69
C SER A 264 8.08 -4.83 18.72
N GLY A 265 7.47 -5.98 18.45
CA GLY A 265 6.01 -6.14 18.47
C GLY A 265 5.37 -6.22 17.09
N LEU A 266 4.04 -6.26 17.12
CA LEU A 266 3.19 -6.46 15.95
C LEU A 266 3.00 -5.17 15.16
N ARG A 267 2.89 -5.30 13.84
CA ARG A 267 2.54 -4.20 12.92
C ARG A 267 1.04 -3.98 12.92
N ASN A 268 0.55 -3.29 13.95
CA ASN A 268 -0.86 -2.96 14.10
C ASN A 268 -1.28 -1.88 13.12
N ALA A 269 -2.52 -1.97 12.64
CA ALA A 269 -3.14 -0.93 11.85
C ALA A 269 -3.15 0.42 12.59
N LYS A 270 -2.91 1.52 11.86
CA LYS A 270 -3.21 2.88 12.28
C LYS A 270 -4.01 3.58 11.18
N ILE A 271 -5.16 4.13 11.56
CA ILE A 271 -6.03 4.87 10.65
C ILE A 271 -5.50 6.30 10.52
N ILE A 272 -5.37 6.76 9.27
CA ILE A 272 -4.97 8.13 8.93
C ILE A 272 -6.12 8.76 8.15
N LYS A 273 -6.60 9.91 8.64
CA LYS A 273 -7.55 10.73 7.89
C LYS A 273 -6.80 11.51 6.81
N ALA A 274 -7.20 11.37 5.56
CA ALA A 274 -6.54 11.98 4.42
C ALA A 274 -7.54 12.23 3.31
N THR A 275 -8.07 13.44 3.22
CA THR A 275 -9.15 13.78 2.27
C THR A 275 -8.73 13.73 0.81
N THR A 276 -7.43 13.75 0.52
CA THR A 276 -6.86 13.67 -0.81
C THR A 276 -5.63 12.77 -0.81
N PRO A 277 -5.19 12.25 -1.98
CA PRO A 277 -3.92 11.53 -2.10
C PRO A 277 -2.71 12.34 -1.61
N ALA A 278 -2.73 13.67 -1.76
CA ALA A 278 -1.64 14.54 -1.30
C ALA A 278 -1.59 14.61 0.23
N HIS A 279 -2.76 14.73 0.88
CA HIS A 279 -2.86 14.63 2.34
C HIS A 279 -2.44 13.25 2.85
N TRP A 280 -2.72 12.17 2.10
CA TRP A 280 -2.27 10.84 2.49
C TRP A 280 -0.75 10.76 2.62
N VAL A 281 -0.01 11.22 1.60
CA VAL A 281 1.46 11.23 1.64
C VAL A 281 1.97 12.11 2.78
N LEU A 282 1.39 13.29 2.98
CA LEU A 282 1.78 14.23 4.04
C LEU A 282 1.53 13.67 5.45
N GLU A 283 0.33 13.16 5.72
CA GLU A 283 -0.04 12.70 7.05
C GLU A 283 0.68 11.39 7.43
N THR A 284 0.92 10.51 6.46
CA THR A 284 1.76 9.33 6.70
C THR A 284 3.21 9.72 6.97
N LYS A 285 3.76 10.74 6.26
CA LYS A 285 5.08 11.30 6.56
C LYS A 285 5.20 11.81 7.99
N LYS A 286 4.18 12.49 8.52
CA LYS A 286 4.19 12.98 9.90
C LYS A 286 4.23 11.85 10.93
N VAL A 287 3.57 10.74 10.63
CA VAL A 287 3.49 9.60 11.55
C VAL A 287 4.72 8.68 11.47
N LEU A 288 5.27 8.49 10.26
CA LEU A 288 6.32 7.50 9.98
C LEU A 288 7.71 8.12 9.74
N GLY A 289 7.79 9.44 9.54
CA GLY A 289 8.98 10.14 9.04
C GLY A 289 9.09 10.17 7.50
N ASN A 290 8.53 9.16 6.83
CA ASN A 290 8.45 9.02 5.36
C ASN A 290 7.00 8.88 4.90
N GLY A 291 6.68 9.42 3.72
CA GLY A 291 5.32 9.32 3.17
C GLY A 291 5.08 7.96 2.52
N VAL A 292 3.92 7.35 2.76
CA VAL A 292 3.47 6.18 1.98
C VAL A 292 2.92 6.69 0.67
N ALA A 293 3.29 6.05 -0.44
CA ALA A 293 2.84 6.48 -1.76
C ALA A 293 1.34 6.29 -1.99
N SER A 294 0.85 6.94 -3.04
CA SER A 294 -0.46 6.68 -3.62
C SER A 294 -0.36 6.80 -5.14
N SER A 295 -0.83 5.78 -5.83
CA SER A 295 -1.01 5.74 -7.28
C SER A 295 -2.04 6.76 -7.78
N PHE A 296 -2.93 7.22 -6.89
CA PHE A 296 -3.91 8.26 -7.19
C PHE A 296 -3.33 9.69 -7.12
N LEU A 297 -2.09 9.87 -6.66
CA LEU A 297 -1.50 11.20 -6.52
C LEU A 297 -1.18 11.86 -7.87
N GLN A 298 -1.75 13.04 -8.09
CA GLN A 298 -1.59 13.86 -9.28
C GLN A 298 -1.31 15.31 -8.88
N ALA A 299 -0.73 16.11 -9.79
CA ALA A 299 -0.51 17.53 -9.56
C ALA A 299 -1.76 18.30 -9.10
N ASP A 300 -2.95 18.01 -9.62
CA ASP A 300 -4.17 18.72 -9.23
C ASP A 300 -4.54 18.50 -7.76
N HIS A 301 -4.27 17.28 -7.24
CA HIS A 301 -4.42 16.96 -5.82
C HIS A 301 -3.43 17.75 -4.96
N CYS A 302 -2.17 17.86 -5.42
CA CYS A 302 -1.15 18.67 -4.74
C CYS A 302 -1.49 20.16 -4.77
N GLY A 303 -1.98 20.69 -5.90
CA GLY A 303 -2.37 22.10 -6.03
C GLY A 303 -3.48 22.47 -5.05
N THR A 304 -4.55 21.68 -5.03
CA THR A 304 -5.70 21.91 -4.14
C THR A 304 -5.29 21.79 -2.66
N ALA A 305 -4.61 20.71 -2.27
CA ALA A 305 -4.18 20.53 -0.88
C ALA A 305 -3.15 21.57 -0.43
N GLY A 306 -2.22 21.96 -1.31
CA GLY A 306 -1.24 23.01 -1.04
C GLY A 306 -1.91 24.34 -0.73
N GLU A 307 -2.96 24.71 -1.46
CA GLU A 307 -3.71 25.94 -1.20
C GLU A 307 -4.51 25.91 0.09
N GLU A 308 -5.15 24.78 0.41
CA GLU A 308 -5.82 24.58 1.69
C GLU A 308 -4.84 24.79 2.85
N LEU A 309 -3.61 24.28 2.71
CA LEU A 309 -2.54 24.45 3.70
C LEU A 309 -2.01 25.88 3.76
N LEU A 310 -1.87 26.57 2.62
CA LEU A 310 -1.50 27.99 2.57
C LEU A 310 -2.54 28.86 3.28
N GLN A 311 -3.83 28.61 3.06
CA GLN A 311 -4.92 29.32 3.75
C GLN A 311 -4.91 29.08 5.27
N ALA A 312 -4.43 27.91 5.69
CA ALA A 312 -4.24 27.56 7.09
C ALA A 312 -2.86 27.99 7.65
N GLU A 313 -2.07 28.76 6.89
CA GLU A 313 -0.72 29.21 7.24
C GLU A 313 0.28 28.08 7.56
N ARG A 314 0.04 26.88 7.02
CA ARG A 314 0.89 25.69 7.18
C ARG A 314 1.93 25.61 6.06
N TYR A 315 2.79 26.62 5.97
CA TYR A 315 3.67 26.82 4.82
C TYR A 315 4.64 25.65 4.57
N GLN A 316 5.21 25.06 5.61
CA GLN A 316 6.11 23.90 5.47
C GLN A 316 5.41 22.67 4.88
N ASP A 317 4.18 22.40 5.35
CA ASP A 317 3.37 21.30 4.83
C ASP A 317 2.95 21.58 3.37
N ALA A 318 2.59 22.82 3.06
CA ALA A 318 2.23 23.23 1.70
C ALA A 318 3.41 23.06 0.73
N SER A 319 4.60 23.54 1.12
CA SER A 319 5.83 23.40 0.32
C SER A 319 6.12 21.93 0.01
N PHE A 320 6.05 21.07 1.02
CA PHE A 320 6.22 19.63 0.84
C PHE A 320 5.21 19.05 -0.17
N ILE A 321 3.94 19.43 -0.09
CA ILE A 321 2.91 18.93 -1.01
C ILE A 321 3.19 19.34 -2.47
N TYR A 322 3.60 20.58 -2.72
CA TYR A 322 3.97 21.04 -4.06
C TYR A 322 5.22 20.31 -4.59
N GLU A 323 6.18 19.99 -3.73
CA GLU A 323 7.39 19.25 -4.15
C GLU A 323 7.08 17.84 -4.67
N LEU A 324 5.99 17.21 -4.23
CA LEU A 324 5.61 15.85 -4.64
C LEU A 324 5.40 15.72 -6.16
N ARG A 325 5.02 16.81 -6.85
CA ARG A 325 4.65 16.80 -8.28
C ARG A 325 5.14 18.01 -9.07
N ILE A 326 5.95 18.91 -8.50
CA ILE A 326 6.51 20.05 -9.24
C ILE A 326 7.28 19.65 -10.50
N ASN A 327 7.92 18.46 -10.48
CA ASN A 327 8.67 17.90 -11.61
C ASN A 327 7.85 16.92 -12.47
N GLU A 328 6.52 16.86 -12.30
CA GLU A 328 5.66 15.96 -13.08
C GLU A 328 5.68 16.36 -14.57
N LYS A 329 5.95 15.38 -15.44
CA LYS A 329 5.90 15.59 -16.89
C LYS A 329 4.49 16.00 -17.30
N GLY A 330 4.38 17.12 -18.02
CA GLY A 330 3.10 17.65 -18.49
C GLY A 330 2.39 18.55 -17.46
N LEU A 331 2.99 18.81 -16.29
CA LEU A 331 2.45 19.80 -15.35
C LEU A 331 2.25 21.16 -16.03
N LYS A 332 3.21 21.60 -16.86
CA LYS A 332 3.14 22.88 -17.58
C LYS A 332 1.95 23.00 -18.53
N ASP A 333 1.45 21.88 -19.02
CA ASP A 333 0.31 21.80 -19.94
C ASP A 333 -1.04 21.78 -19.19
N ARG A 334 -1.02 21.63 -17.86
CA ARG A 334 -2.25 21.57 -17.07
C ARG A 334 -2.82 22.97 -16.82
N PRO A 335 -4.15 23.14 -16.83
CA PRO A 335 -4.79 24.43 -16.50
C PRO A 335 -4.43 24.97 -15.11
N VAL A 336 -4.02 24.10 -14.18
CA VAL A 336 -3.66 24.49 -12.81
C VAL A 336 -2.23 25.00 -12.67
N TYR A 337 -1.40 24.96 -13.72
CA TYR A 337 0.04 25.18 -13.60
C TYR A 337 0.42 26.53 -12.99
N ASP A 338 -0.15 27.62 -13.50
CA ASP A 338 0.12 28.98 -13.00
C ASP A 338 -0.21 29.11 -11.51
N ARG A 339 -1.37 28.57 -11.11
CA ARG A 339 -1.81 28.56 -9.71
C ARG A 339 -0.89 27.70 -8.84
N TYR A 340 -0.44 26.55 -9.36
CA TYR A 340 0.50 25.65 -8.71
C TYR A 340 1.84 26.32 -8.41
N LEU A 341 2.43 26.98 -9.41
CA LEU A 341 3.69 27.69 -9.26
C LEU A 341 3.59 28.86 -8.28
N GLY A 342 2.54 29.69 -8.41
CA GLY A 342 2.30 30.79 -7.48
C GLY A 342 2.13 30.31 -6.04
N GLY A 343 1.39 29.22 -5.84
CA GLY A 343 1.24 28.57 -4.54
C GLY A 343 2.56 28.03 -3.99
N TYR A 344 3.33 27.31 -4.81
CA TYR A 344 4.63 26.77 -4.40
C TYR A 344 5.62 27.88 -4.02
N GLY A 345 5.73 28.92 -4.84
CA GLY A 345 6.55 30.09 -4.54
C GLY A 345 6.11 30.77 -3.24
N THR A 346 4.80 30.90 -3.00
CA THR A 346 4.27 31.45 -1.74
C THR A 346 4.66 30.60 -0.54
N ALA A 347 4.61 29.27 -0.66
CA ALA A 347 5.03 28.37 0.39
C ALA A 347 6.53 28.50 0.70
N LEU A 348 7.38 28.49 -0.34
CA LEU A 348 8.83 28.67 -0.21
C LEU A 348 9.19 30.01 0.45
N PHE A 349 8.60 31.11 -0.03
CA PHE A 349 8.84 32.45 0.51
C PHE A 349 8.54 32.50 2.02
N ASN A 350 7.39 31.98 2.45
CA ASN A 350 7.01 31.96 3.86
C ASN A 350 7.77 30.93 4.71
N CYS A 351 8.52 30.01 4.07
CA CYS A 351 9.43 29.09 4.76
C CYS A 351 10.85 29.67 4.95
N GLY A 352 11.10 30.93 4.56
CA GLY A 352 12.44 31.54 4.63
C GLY A 352 13.34 31.17 3.45
N HIS A 353 12.73 30.75 2.33
CA HIS A 353 13.41 30.49 1.06
C HIS A 353 13.06 31.58 0.04
N GLU A 354 13.13 32.85 0.44
CA GLU A 354 12.61 33.99 -0.34
C GLU A 354 13.32 34.14 -1.69
N GLN A 355 14.65 34.04 -1.68
CA GLN A 355 15.45 34.17 -2.91
C GLN A 355 15.19 33.01 -3.88
N GLU A 356 14.99 31.79 -3.36
CA GLU A 356 14.66 30.61 -4.16
C GLU A 356 13.28 30.77 -4.81
N ALA A 357 12.28 31.18 -4.03
CA ALA A 357 10.92 31.44 -4.52
C ALA A 357 10.92 32.48 -5.66
N ILE A 358 11.60 33.61 -5.46
CA ILE A 358 11.69 34.69 -6.45
C ILE A 358 12.39 34.21 -7.72
N THR A 359 13.55 33.55 -7.57
CA THR A 359 14.35 33.09 -8.71
C THR A 359 13.59 32.05 -9.54
N MET A 360 12.90 31.11 -8.89
CA MET A 360 12.08 30.09 -9.54
C MET A 360 10.94 30.73 -10.35
N LEU A 361 10.19 31.66 -9.76
CA LEU A 361 9.09 32.34 -10.45
C LEU A 361 9.59 33.21 -11.61
N GLU A 362 10.70 33.93 -11.45
CA GLU A 362 11.30 34.73 -12.53
C GLU A 362 11.66 33.88 -13.75
N GLN A 363 12.34 32.76 -13.53
CA GLN A 363 12.75 31.84 -14.59
C GLN A 363 11.55 31.24 -15.32
N GLU A 364 10.52 30.82 -14.58
CA GLU A 364 9.33 30.23 -15.19
C GLU A 364 8.48 31.26 -15.94
N ILE A 365 8.37 32.49 -15.44
CA ILE A 365 7.65 33.59 -16.11
C ILE A 365 8.38 34.05 -17.38
N GLU A 366 9.72 34.06 -17.38
CA GLU A 366 10.51 34.38 -18.57
C GLU A 366 10.25 33.37 -19.71
N GLN A 367 10.15 32.09 -19.36
CA GLN A 367 9.85 31.02 -20.32
C GLN A 367 8.38 30.96 -20.71
N ASN A 368 7.48 31.32 -19.79
CA ASN A 368 6.03 31.25 -19.95
C ASN A 368 5.38 32.59 -19.56
N PRO A 369 5.34 33.57 -20.47
CA PRO A 369 4.85 34.91 -20.16
C PRO A 369 3.36 34.98 -19.79
N ASP A 370 2.56 33.93 -19.98
CA ASP A 370 1.11 33.94 -19.70
C ASP A 370 0.76 33.58 -18.25
N LEU A 371 1.76 33.32 -17.39
CA LEU A 371 1.60 32.98 -15.97
C LEU A 371 1.21 34.21 -15.10
N ASN A 372 -0.01 34.71 -15.27
CA ASN A 372 -0.47 35.94 -14.63
C ASN A 372 -0.59 35.84 -13.10
N GLY A 373 -1.03 34.69 -12.57
CA GLY A 373 -1.11 34.45 -11.13
C GLY A 373 0.27 34.43 -10.47
N SER A 374 1.23 33.77 -11.11
CA SER A 374 2.63 33.71 -10.67
C SER A 374 3.29 35.10 -10.69
N LYS A 375 2.99 35.93 -11.70
CA LYS A 375 3.46 37.33 -11.76
C LYS A 375 2.96 38.17 -10.60
N ASP A 376 1.68 38.07 -10.26
CA ASP A 376 1.09 38.77 -9.12
C ASP A 376 1.77 38.36 -7.80
N MET A 377 2.01 37.05 -7.61
CA MET A 377 2.75 36.55 -6.45
C MET A 377 4.18 37.08 -6.39
N LEU A 378 4.91 37.03 -7.51
CA LEU A 378 6.29 37.54 -7.60
C LEU A 378 6.37 39.03 -7.24
N GLN A 379 5.42 39.84 -7.72
CA GLN A 379 5.36 41.27 -7.40
C GLN A 379 5.15 41.49 -5.89
N LYS A 380 4.22 40.73 -5.27
CA LYS A 380 3.97 40.80 -3.83
C LYS A 380 5.20 40.43 -3.01
N MET A 381 5.92 39.37 -3.40
CA MET A 381 7.15 38.94 -2.74
C MET A 381 8.25 40.02 -2.80
N LYS A 382 8.47 40.61 -3.99
CA LYS A 382 9.45 41.70 -4.15
C LYS A 382 9.09 42.94 -3.33
N LEU A 383 7.81 43.27 -3.23
CA LEU A 383 7.34 44.37 -2.39
C LEU A 383 7.55 44.09 -0.89
N ALA A 384 7.41 42.85 -0.45
CA ALA A 384 7.61 42.48 0.96
C ALA A 384 9.08 42.52 1.42
N LEU A 385 10.04 42.49 0.49
CA LEU A 385 11.49 42.54 0.78
C LEU A 385 12.09 43.96 0.72
N ASN A 386 11.35 44.94 0.19
CA ASN A 386 11.76 46.35 0.18
C ASN A 386 11.14 47.09 1.36
#